data_AF-A0A847E2L8-F1
#
_entry.id   AF-A0A847E2L8-F1
#
_cell.length_a   1.000
_cell.length_b   1.000
_cell.length_c   1.000
_cell.angle_alpha   90.00
_cell.angle_beta   90.00
_cell.angle_gamma   90.00
#
_symmetry.space_group_name_H-M   'P 1'
#
loop_
_entity.id
_entity.type
_entity.pdbx_description
1 polymer ?
#
loop_
_entity_poly.entity_id
_entity_poly.type
_entity_poly.pdbx_seq_one_letter_code
_entity_poly.pdbx_strand_id
1 'polypeptide(L)'
;MEYLIDFIIYFFIVFFIYKLYFIFFTKRKNFKIKNMIEIVFLEKSFKLKIEDYKPKKLYNTITLANSFLFSLILTATLWIDTMVFRILAIFLLLLPLTYLMYFIVGKYLQKRGKKNV
;
A
#
# COMPACT_ATOMS: atom_id res chain seq x y z
N MET A 1 11.38 -20.32 -8.89
CA MET A 1 11.33 -20.49 -7.41
C MET A 1 12.05 -19.34 -6.72
N GLU A 2 13.25 -18.96 -7.17
CA GLU A 2 14.05 -17.88 -6.58
C GLU A 2 13.29 -16.54 -6.50
N TYR A 3 12.76 -16.02 -7.61
CA TYR A 3 11.99 -14.76 -7.58
C TYR A 3 10.74 -14.80 -6.69
N LEU A 4 10.14 -15.98 -6.49
CA LEU A 4 8.97 -16.12 -5.61
C LEU A 4 9.40 -16.03 -4.14
N ILE A 5 10.55 -16.60 -3.80
CA ILE A 5 11.15 -16.48 -2.47
C ILE A 5 11.54 -15.01 -2.20
N ASP A 6 12.19 -14.36 -3.17
CA ASP A 6 12.55 -12.94 -3.06
C ASP A 6 11.33 -12.04 -2.85
N PHE A 7 10.26 -12.30 -3.61
CA PHE A 7 8.99 -11.60 -3.43
C PHE A 7 8.45 -11.76 -2.01
N ILE A 8 8.42 -12.98 -1.48
CA ILE A 8 7.94 -13.25 -0.12
C ILE A 8 8.80 -12.52 0.91
N ILE A 9 10.13 -12.57 0.76
CA ILE A 9 11.06 -11.89 1.65
C ILE A 9 10.82 -10.38 1.63
N TYR A 10 10.77 -9.75 0.45
CA TYR A 10 10.50 -8.32 0.30
C TYR A 10 9.12 -7.95 0.83
N PHE A 11 8.11 -8.79 0.60
CA PHE A 11 6.76 -8.56 1.11
C PHE A 11 6.78 -8.46 2.63
N PHE A 12 7.38 -9.44 3.32
CA PHE A 12 7.44 -9.42 4.78
C PHE A 12 8.29 -8.26 5.31
N ILE A 13 9.45 -7.99 4.72
CA ILE A 13 10.31 -6.86 5.11
C ILE A 13 9.52 -5.54 5.04
N VAL A 14 8.92 -5.25 3.88
CA VAL A 14 8.15 -4.01 3.70
C VAL A 14 6.93 -3.99 4.63
N PHE A 15 6.24 -5.13 4.79
CA PHE A 15 5.10 -5.24 5.70
C PHE A 15 5.48 -4.92 7.15
N PHE A 16 6.61 -5.44 7.63
CA PHE A 16 7.10 -5.14 8.97
C PHE A 16 7.50 -3.67 9.11
N ILE A 17 8.14 -3.07 8.10
CA ILE A 17 8.49 -1.64 8.10
C ILE A 17 7.22 -0.79 8.24
N TYR A 18 6.20 -1.03 7.42
CA TYR A 18 4.92 -0.32 7.53
C TYR A 18 4.26 -0.57 8.90
N LYS A 19 4.24 -1.81 9.38
CA LYS A 19 3.62 -2.13 10.68
C LYS A 19 4.35 -1.45 11.85
N LEU A 20 5.67 -1.36 11.80
CA LEU A 20 6.46 -0.60 12.77
C LEU A 20 6.12 0.89 12.69
N TYR A 21 6.09 1.45 11.48
CA TYR A 21 5.67 2.84 11.24
C TYR A 21 4.30 3.10 11.88
N PHE A 22 3.32 2.20 11.72
CA PHE A 22 2.02 2.31 12.38
C PHE A 22 2.12 2.42 13.88
N ILE A 23 2.87 1.52 14.51
CA ILE A 23 2.97 1.43 15.98
C ILE A 23 3.63 2.70 16.53
N PHE A 24 4.67 3.21 15.85
CA PHE A 24 5.34 4.44 16.27
C PHE A 24 4.46 5.68 16.10
N PHE A 25 3.72 5.77 14.99
CA PHE A 25 2.90 6.96 14.71
C PHE A 25 1.56 6.96 15.46
N THR A 26 0.92 5.81 15.66
CA THR A 26 -0.34 5.73 16.42
C THR A 26 -0.19 6.05 17.91
N LYS A 27 1.01 5.90 18.47
CA LYS A 27 1.32 6.34 19.84
C LYS A 27 1.38 7.87 19.98
N ARG A 28 1.44 8.62 18.87
CA ARG A 28 1.45 10.09 18.90
C ARG A 28 0.02 10.61 19.05
N LYS A 29 -0.20 11.46 20.05
CA LYS A 29 -1.51 12.03 20.44
C LYS A 29 -2.27 12.73 19.29
N ASN A 30 -1.57 13.16 18.25
CA ASN A 30 -2.12 13.91 17.11
C ASN A 30 -2.25 13.10 15.81
N PHE A 31 -1.93 11.80 15.81
CA PHE A 31 -2.00 11.00 14.60
C PHE A 31 -3.45 10.73 14.20
N LYS A 32 -3.88 11.38 13.10
CA LYS A 32 -5.19 11.14 12.49
C LYS A 32 -4.98 10.40 11.19
N ILE A 33 -5.42 9.14 11.16
CA ILE A 33 -5.36 8.27 9.98
C ILE A 33 -5.99 8.93 8.75
N LYS A 34 -7.05 9.72 8.94
CA LYS A 34 -7.70 10.50 7.87
C LYS A 34 -6.78 11.47 7.11
N ASN A 35 -5.66 11.88 7.71
CA ASN A 35 -4.71 12.81 7.08
C ASN A 35 -3.66 12.08 6.22
N MET A 36 -3.64 10.74 6.20
CA MET A 36 -2.75 9.98 5.33
C MET A 36 -3.12 10.22 3.86
N ILE A 37 -2.11 10.47 3.01
CA ILE A 37 -2.34 10.83 1.61
C ILE A 37 -3.10 9.74 0.84
N GLU A 38 -2.82 8.47 1.18
CA GLU A 38 -3.51 7.29 0.69
C GLU A 38 -5.01 7.33 0.98
N ILE A 39 -5.37 7.79 2.17
CA ILE A 39 -6.76 7.83 2.65
C ILE A 39 -7.48 9.02 2.06
N VAL A 40 -6.83 10.18 2.00
CA VAL A 40 -7.36 11.36 1.31
C VAL A 40 -7.62 11.05 -0.16
N PHE A 41 -6.72 10.31 -0.81
CA PHE A 41 -6.92 9.84 -2.19
C PHE A 41 -8.14 8.93 -2.30
N LEU A 42 -8.24 7.91 -1.44
CA LEU A 42 -9.38 6.98 -1.42
C LEU A 42 -10.72 7.68 -1.17
N GLU A 43 -10.75 8.64 -0.24
CA GLU A 43 -11.92 9.46 0.06
C GLU A 43 -12.35 10.30 -1.15
N LYS A 44 -11.42 11.03 -1.77
CA LYS A 44 -11.71 11.93 -2.89
C LYS A 44 -12.04 11.18 -4.18
N SER A 45 -11.28 10.15 -4.52
CA SER A 45 -11.44 9.44 -5.80
C SER A 45 -12.59 8.43 -5.80
N PHE A 46 -12.90 7.82 -4.66
CA PHE A 46 -13.94 6.78 -4.55
C PHE A 46 -15.17 7.22 -3.74
N LYS A 47 -15.19 8.48 -3.26
CA LYS A 47 -16.26 9.04 -2.40
C LYS A 47 -16.54 8.15 -1.19
N LEU A 48 -15.49 7.56 -0.63
CA LEU A 48 -15.58 6.70 0.54
C LEU A 48 -15.73 7.56 1.79
N LYS A 49 -16.79 7.33 2.57
CA LYS A 49 -16.91 7.88 3.92
C LYS A 49 -15.96 7.12 4.85
N ILE A 50 -14.76 7.65 5.04
CA ILE A 50 -13.68 6.99 5.81
C ILE A 50 -14.11 6.78 7.28
N GLU A 51 -15.00 7.62 7.79
CA GLU A 51 -15.60 7.56 9.13
C GLU A 51 -16.37 6.26 9.38
N ASP A 52 -16.93 5.64 8.33
CA ASP A 52 -17.70 4.40 8.43
C ASP A 52 -16.80 3.16 8.64
N TYR A 53 -15.47 3.33 8.55
CA TYR A 53 -14.51 2.23 8.62
C TYR A 53 -13.66 2.30 9.88
N LYS A 54 -13.43 1.13 10.51
CA LYS A 54 -12.52 1.02 11.64
C LYS A 54 -11.10 1.45 11.22
N PRO A 55 -10.47 2.43 11.89
CA PRO A 55 -9.17 2.98 11.48
C PRO A 55 -8.06 1.93 11.35
N LYS A 56 -8.05 0.94 12.25
CA LYS A 56 -7.12 -0.21 12.21
C LYS A 56 -7.29 -1.08 10.95
N LYS A 57 -8.53 -1.29 10.48
CA LYS A 57 -8.80 -2.09 9.26
C LYS A 57 -8.36 -1.35 8.00
N LEU A 58 -8.63 -0.05 7.92
CA LEU A 58 -8.17 0.82 6.83
C LEU A 58 -6.65 0.77 6.73
N TYR A 59 -5.97 1.02 7.85
CA TYR A 59 -4.52 1.01 7.89
C TYR A 59 -3.94 -0.34 7.46
N ASN A 60 -4.42 -1.45 8.02
CA ASN A 60 -3.95 -2.78 7.63
C ASN A 60 -4.15 -3.07 6.13
N THR A 61 -5.26 -2.58 5.54
CA THR A 61 -5.53 -2.74 4.11
C THR A 61 -4.51 -1.97 3.28
N ILE A 62 -4.20 -0.73 3.67
CA ILE A 62 -3.20 0.11 3.01
C ILE A 62 -1.80 -0.48 3.16
N THR A 63 -1.43 -0.94 4.35
CA THR A 63 -0.16 -1.63 4.60
C THR A 63 -0.01 -2.85 3.71
N LEU A 64 -1.05 -3.68 3.61
CA LEU A 64 -1.02 -4.88 2.78
C LEU A 64 -0.88 -4.52 1.29
N ALA A 65 -1.64 -3.52 0.82
CA ALA A 65 -1.56 -3.04 -0.55
C ALA A 65 -0.17 -2.49 -0.91
N ASN A 66 0.40 -1.63 -0.06
CA ASN A 66 1.74 -1.08 -0.26
C ASN A 66 2.83 -2.15 -0.18
N SER A 67 2.74 -3.07 0.78
CA SER A 67 3.73 -4.15 0.91
C SER A 67 3.73 -5.07 -0.31
N PHE A 68 2.55 -5.40 -0.83
CA PHE A 68 2.40 -6.14 -2.07
C PHE A 68 2.97 -5.35 -3.26
N LEU A 69 2.64 -4.06 -3.37
CA LEU A 69 3.10 -3.21 -4.46
C LEU A 69 4.63 -3.09 -4.50
N PHE A 70 5.26 -2.77 -3.36
CA PHE A 70 6.71 -2.63 -3.29
C PHE A 70 7.43 -3.96 -3.54
N SER A 71 6.97 -5.06 -2.95
CA SER A 71 7.56 -6.38 -3.19
C SER A 71 7.43 -6.80 -4.66
N LEU A 72 6.30 -6.50 -5.31
CA LEU A 72 6.11 -6.75 -6.73
C LEU A 72 7.10 -5.96 -7.58
N ILE A 73 7.25 -4.65 -7.33
CA ILE A 73 8.16 -3.78 -8.09
C ILE A 73 9.62 -4.19 -7.90
N LEU A 74 10.03 -4.44 -6.65
CA LEU A 74 11.40 -4.85 -6.34
C LEU A 74 11.73 -6.17 -7.03
N THR A 75 10.86 -7.18 -6.91
CA THR A 75 11.05 -8.48 -7.56
C THR A 75 11.04 -8.35 -9.08
N ALA A 76 10.10 -7.58 -9.63
CA ALA A 76 9.97 -7.36 -11.07
C ALA A 76 11.14 -6.60 -11.69
N THR A 77 12.06 -6.04 -10.89
CA THR A 77 13.24 -5.31 -11.38
C THR A 77 14.56 -6.01 -11.04
N LEU A 78 14.52 -7.18 -10.39
CA LEU A 78 15.71 -7.96 -10.02
C LEU A 78 16.54 -8.41 -11.24
N TRP A 79 15.90 -8.65 -12.38
CA TRP A 79 16.56 -9.07 -13.62
C TRP A 79 17.38 -7.95 -14.30
N ILE A 80 17.31 -6.72 -13.78
CA ILE A 80 18.08 -5.58 -14.30
C ILE A 80 19.36 -5.44 -13.46
N ASP A 81 20.50 -5.87 -13.98
CA ASP A 81 21.77 -5.91 -13.24
C ASP A 81 22.32 -4.52 -12.90
N THR A 82 22.18 -3.59 -13.84
CA THR A 82 22.67 -2.22 -13.70
C THR A 82 21.78 -1.40 -12.77
N MET A 83 22.37 -0.92 -11.67
CA MET A 83 21.68 -0.12 -10.65
C MET A 83 20.91 1.08 -11.23
N VAL A 84 21.51 1.80 -12.19
CA VAL A 84 20.88 2.98 -12.82
C VAL A 84 19.59 2.61 -13.54
N PHE A 85 19.63 1.60 -14.43
CA PHE A 85 18.43 1.16 -15.16
C PHE A 85 17.39 0.52 -14.23
N ARG A 86 17.83 -0.15 -13.16
CA ARG A 86 16.92 -0.71 -12.14
C ARG A 86 16.12 0.40 -11.45
N ILE A 87 16.77 1.48 -11.04
CA ILE A 87 16.10 2.64 -10.41
C ILE A 87 15.11 3.29 -11.38
N LEU A 88 15.50 3.48 -12.66
CA LEU A 88 14.61 4.02 -13.68
C LEU A 88 13.38 3.13 -13.88
N ALA A 89 13.56 1.81 -13.94
CA ALA A 89 12.47 0.86 -14.06
C ALA A 89 11.53 0.89 -12.83
N ILE A 90 12.09 0.95 -11.61
CA ILE A 90 11.30 1.11 -10.38
C ILE A 90 10.42 2.37 -10.47
N PHE A 91 11.01 3.51 -10.83
CA PHE A 91 10.27 4.77 -10.94
C PHE A 91 9.13 4.69 -11.96
N LEU A 92 9.40 4.12 -13.14
CA LEU A 92 8.43 3.97 -14.21
C LEU A 92 7.29 3.00 -13.85
N LEU A 93 7.59 1.93 -13.10
CA LEU A 93 6.60 0.95 -12.64
C LEU A 93 5.79 1.47 -11.44
N LEU A 94 6.39 2.27 -10.56
CA LEU A 94 5.77 2.74 -9.32
C LEU A 94 4.48 3.51 -9.59
N LEU A 95 4.49 4.46 -10.51
CA LEU A 95 3.32 5.31 -10.80
C LEU A 95 2.08 4.52 -11.27
N PRO A 96 2.14 3.74 -12.37
CA PRO A 96 0.98 3.01 -12.87
C PRO A 96 0.51 1.92 -11.90
N LEU A 97 1.44 1.20 -11.26
CA LEU A 97 1.08 0.16 -10.29
C LEU A 97 0.44 0.74 -9.04
N THR A 98 0.89 1.91 -8.57
CA THR A 98 0.27 2.59 -7.42
C THR A 98 -1.15 2.97 -7.76
N TYR A 99 -1.37 3.62 -8.90
CA TYR A 99 -2.72 3.97 -9.34
C TYR A 99 -3.64 2.74 -9.42
N LEU A 100 -3.18 1.67 -10.07
CA LEU A 100 -3.94 0.43 -10.23
C LEU A 100 -4.25 -0.22 -8.87
N MET A 101 -3.26 -0.30 -7.97
CA MET A 101 -3.43 -0.87 -6.64
C MET A 101 -4.47 -0.10 -5.83
N TYR A 102 -4.39 1.23 -5.80
CA TYR A 102 -5.36 2.05 -5.07
C TYR A 102 -6.74 2.05 -5.73
N PHE A 103 -6.81 1.82 -7.04
CA PHE A 103 -8.08 1.57 -7.70
C PHE A 103 -8.75 0.28 -7.21
N ILE A 104 -7.98 -0.81 -7.10
CA ILE A 104 -8.46 -2.08 -6.54
C ILE A 104 -8.90 -1.90 -5.10
N VAL A 105 -8.07 -1.26 -4.26
CA VAL A 105 -8.37 -1.00 -2.84
C VAL A 105 -9.64 -0.15 -2.72
N GLY A 106 -9.78 0.91 -3.50
CA GLY A 106 -10.96 1.78 -3.50
C GLY A 106 -12.23 1.03 -3.87
N LYS A 107 -12.21 0.21 -4.93
CA LYS A 107 -13.35 -0.64 -5.32
C LYS A 107 -13.68 -1.70 -4.27
N TYR A 108 -12.68 -2.32 -3.67
CA TYR A 108 -12.85 -3.30 -2.61
C TYR A 108 -13.53 -2.69 -1.37
N LEU A 109 -13.06 -1.51 -0.94
CA LEU A 109 -13.65 -0.79 0.18
C LEU A 109 -15.08 -0.35 -0.15
N GLN A 110 -15.33 0.18 -1.34
CA GLN A 110 -16.66 0.61 -1.78
C GLN A 110 -17.69 -0.54 -1.73
N LYS A 111 -17.29 -1.75 -2.15
CA LYS A 111 -18.13 -2.96 -2.06
C LYS A 111 -18.44 -3.36 -0.61
N ARG A 112 -17.50 -3.14 0.32
CA ARG A 112 -17.68 -3.47 1.74
C ARG A 112 -18.44 -2.41 2.52
N GLY A 113 -18.26 -1.12 2.21
CA GLY A 113 -19.04 -0.03 2.78
C GLY A 113 -20.53 -0.21 2.50
N LYS A 114 -20.90 -0.58 1.26
CA LYS A 114 -22.29 -0.90 0.90
C LYS A 114 -22.89 -2.12 1.60
N LYS A 115 -22.07 -2.99 2.22
CA LYS A 115 -22.53 -4.16 3.00
C LYS A 115 -22.68 -3.86 4.50
N ASN A 116 -22.16 -2.73 4.98
CA ASN A 116 -22.20 -2.33 6.38
C ASN A 116 -23.13 -1.11 6.61
N VAL A 117 -23.93 -0.73 5.60
CA VAL A 117 -25.03 0.24 5.69
C VAL A 117 -26.33 -0.52 5.53
#